data_AF-A0A7Y2I614-F1
#
_entry.id   AF-A0A7Y2I614-F1
#
_cell.length_a   1.000
_cell.length_b   1.000
_cell.length_c   1.000
_cell.angle_alpha   90.00
_cell.angle_beta   90.00
_cell.angle_gamma   90.00
#
_symmetry.space_group_name_H-M   'P 1'
#
loop_
_entity.id
_entity.type
_entity.pdbx_description
1 polymer ?
#
loop_
_entity_poly.entity_id
_entity_poly.type
_entity_poly.pdbx_seq_one_letter_code
_entity_poly.pdbx_strand_id
1 'polypeptide(L)'
;LLAYEMNGEPLPLKHGFPLRALALGWTGANCVKWLEKITLLEKPYEGFYMDQAYRIHQPDQDPKTGETVTDINIKSIITQPEPETALPAGNVTILGAAYAGEADIEKVEVSTDGGESWQTATFIGPHEPYAWRHWQYVWQIDRPGSYRILSRATDSSGEKQPMQASWNKLGYNNNGVLEHGVSVQIG
;
A
#
# COMPACT_ATOMS: atom_id res chain seq x y z
N LEU A 1 -18.42 1.20 6.95
CA LEU A 1 -18.80 1.10 8.38
C LEU A 1 -18.94 2.48 8.99
N LEU A 2 -19.82 2.65 9.98
CA LEU A 2 -19.76 3.77 10.92
C LEU A 2 -19.16 3.23 12.23
N ALA A 3 -17.89 3.51 12.46
CA ALA A 3 -17.12 2.97 13.57
C ALA A 3 -17.09 3.94 14.74
N TYR A 4 -17.30 3.42 15.95
CA TYR A 4 -17.19 4.14 17.23
C TYR A 4 -16.07 3.58 18.13
N GLU A 5 -15.50 2.43 17.75
CA GLU A 5 -14.39 1.75 18.42
C GLU A 5 -13.24 1.47 17.45
N MET A 6 -12.03 1.31 18.00
CA MET A 6 -10.83 0.87 17.30
C MET A 6 -10.01 -0.01 18.25
N ASN A 7 -9.74 -1.25 17.83
CA ASN A 7 -8.99 -2.25 18.61
C ASN A 7 -9.60 -2.56 19.98
N GLY A 8 -10.94 -2.67 20.05
CA GLY A 8 -11.67 -3.04 21.27
C GLY A 8 -11.90 -1.89 22.26
N GLU A 9 -11.44 -0.68 21.93
CA GLU A 9 -11.59 0.51 22.77
C GLU A 9 -12.33 1.62 22.02
N PRO A 10 -12.98 2.58 22.71
CA PRO A 10 -13.56 3.76 22.08
C PRO A 10 -12.54 4.48 21.19
N LEU A 11 -13.00 5.06 20.07
CA LEU A 11 -12.12 5.76 19.15
C LEU A 11 -11.29 6.83 19.88
N PRO A 12 -9.97 6.89 19.66
CA PRO A 12 -9.19 8.05 20.08
C PRO A 12 -9.64 9.30 19.33
N LEU A 13 -9.56 10.48 19.97
CA LEU A 13 -9.97 11.75 19.35
C LEU A 13 -9.28 11.98 17.99
N LYS A 14 -7.97 11.72 17.89
CA LYS A 14 -7.20 11.84 16.64
C LYS A 14 -7.70 10.92 15.50
N HIS A 15 -8.42 9.85 15.83
CA HIS A 15 -8.96 8.87 14.90
C HIS A 15 -10.47 9.04 14.66
N GLY A 16 -11.10 10.07 15.23
CA GLY A 16 -12.46 10.46 14.85
C GLY A 16 -13.55 10.22 15.89
N PHE A 17 -13.22 10.14 17.18
CA PHE A 17 -14.23 10.08 18.24
C PHE A 17 -15.32 11.17 18.07
N PRO A 18 -16.61 10.89 18.30
CA PRO A 18 -17.16 9.60 18.74
C PRO A 18 -17.44 8.62 17.59
N LEU A 19 -17.42 9.10 16.35
CA LEU A 19 -17.86 8.32 15.20
C LEU A 19 -17.07 8.70 13.94
N ARG A 20 -16.67 7.70 13.17
CA ARG A 20 -16.07 7.89 11.84
C ARG A 20 -16.70 6.99 10.79
N ALA A 21 -16.65 7.42 9.55
CA ALA A 21 -16.89 6.54 8.41
C ALA A 21 -15.60 5.76 8.06
N LEU A 22 -15.76 4.51 7.67
CA LEU A 22 -14.74 3.67 7.04
C LEU A 22 -15.29 3.16 5.72
N ALA A 23 -14.69 3.61 4.62
CA ALA A 23 -14.84 3.01 3.28
C ALA A 23 -13.73 1.97 3.13
N LEU A 24 -14.05 0.70 3.40
CA LEU A 24 -13.07 -0.38 3.37
C LEU A 24 -12.58 -0.61 1.94
N GLY A 25 -11.29 -0.89 1.75
CA GLY A 25 -10.65 -1.01 0.44
C GLY A 25 -10.34 0.31 -0.27
N TRP A 26 -10.87 1.44 0.23
CA TRP A 26 -10.65 2.76 -0.34
C TRP A 26 -9.59 3.54 0.43
N THR A 27 -8.99 4.53 -0.23
CA THR A 27 -7.98 5.38 0.40
C THR A 27 -8.56 6.13 1.60
N GLY A 28 -7.69 6.44 2.58
CA GLY A 28 -8.09 7.04 3.85
C GLY A 28 -8.81 8.39 3.73
N ALA A 29 -8.73 9.07 2.59
CA ALA A 29 -9.49 10.29 2.29
C ALA A 29 -11.00 10.07 2.38
N ASN A 30 -11.46 8.87 2.01
CA ASN A 30 -12.86 8.47 2.03
C ASN A 30 -13.35 8.03 3.42
N CYS A 31 -12.43 7.93 4.40
CA CYS A 31 -12.70 7.50 5.77
C CYS A 31 -12.87 8.71 6.70
N VAL A 32 -13.96 9.46 6.53
CA VAL A 32 -14.27 10.71 7.26
C VAL A 32 -14.26 10.52 8.77
N LYS A 33 -13.41 11.26 9.47
CA LYS A 33 -13.35 11.32 10.95
C LYS A 33 -14.31 12.40 11.47
N TRP A 34 -14.73 12.27 12.73
CA TRP A 34 -15.63 13.24 13.39
C TRP A 34 -16.92 13.42 12.59
N LEU A 35 -17.57 12.31 12.27
CA LEU A 35 -18.72 12.30 11.39
C LEU A 35 -19.95 12.91 12.07
N GLU A 36 -20.44 14.02 11.53
CA GLU A 36 -21.61 14.74 12.04
C GLU A 36 -22.85 14.59 11.15
N LYS A 37 -22.67 14.45 9.84
CA LYS A 37 -23.77 14.49 8.87
C LYS A 37 -23.48 13.58 7.67
N ILE A 38 -24.50 12.82 7.27
CA ILE A 38 -24.53 12.11 5.98
C ILE A 38 -25.68 12.72 5.18
N THR A 39 -25.40 13.13 3.94
CA THR A 39 -26.42 13.68 3.03
C THR A 39 -26.39 12.90 1.75
N LEU A 40 -27.54 12.38 1.32
CA LEU A 40 -27.70 11.78 0.00
C LEU A 40 -27.91 12.90 -1.02
N LEU A 41 -27.16 12.86 -2.12
CA LEU A 41 -27.21 13.85 -3.19
C LEU A 41 -27.55 13.16 -4.51
N GLU A 42 -28.25 13.85 -5.40
CA GLU A 42 -28.57 13.36 -6.75
C GLU A 42 -27.37 13.44 -7.71
N LYS A 43 -26.39 14.29 -7.39
CA LYS A 43 -25.16 14.48 -8.15
C LYS A 43 -23.94 14.53 -7.22
N PRO A 44 -22.72 14.27 -7.73
CA PRO A 44 -21.50 14.42 -6.95
C PRO A 44 -21.39 15.80 -6.30
N TYR A 45 -20.90 15.84 -5.07
CA TYR A 45 -20.65 17.09 -4.35
C TYR A 45 -19.48 17.84 -4.99
N GLU A 46 -19.67 19.15 -5.21
CA GLU A 46 -18.63 20.04 -5.71
C GLU A 46 -17.92 20.73 -4.53
N GLY A 47 -16.61 20.57 -4.43
CA GLY A 47 -15.83 21.17 -3.36
C GLY A 47 -14.38 20.72 -3.34
N PHE A 48 -13.53 21.40 -2.59
CA PHE A 48 -12.06 21.24 -2.66
C PHE A 48 -11.57 19.78 -2.61
N TYR A 49 -12.04 18.97 -1.66
CA TYR A 49 -11.59 17.57 -1.53
C TYR A 49 -12.18 16.61 -2.57
N MET A 50 -13.23 17.01 -3.29
CA MET A 50 -13.83 16.22 -4.37
C MET A 50 -13.37 16.67 -5.76
N ASP A 51 -13.05 17.96 -5.92
CA ASP A 51 -12.81 18.59 -7.22
C ASP A 51 -11.35 18.99 -7.45
N GLN A 52 -10.54 19.13 -6.40
CA GLN A 52 -9.18 19.67 -6.48
C GLN A 52 -8.14 18.71 -5.89
N ALA A 53 -8.33 18.32 -4.63
CA ALA A 53 -7.54 17.26 -4.01
C ALA A 53 -8.09 15.88 -4.40
N TYR A 54 -7.26 14.83 -4.22
CA TYR A 54 -7.66 13.44 -4.51
C TYR A 54 -8.16 13.23 -5.94
N ARG A 55 -7.54 13.96 -6.88
CA ARG A 55 -7.73 13.82 -8.33
C ARG A 55 -6.41 13.45 -8.99
N ILE A 56 -6.42 12.47 -9.87
CA ILE A 56 -5.24 12.06 -10.66
C ILE A 56 -5.23 12.87 -11.95
N HIS A 57 -4.23 13.73 -12.12
CA HIS A 57 -4.10 14.59 -13.29
C HIS A 57 -2.63 14.96 -13.57
N GLN A 58 -2.37 15.42 -14.79
CA GLN A 58 -1.08 15.97 -15.22
C GLN A 58 -0.98 17.49 -14.96
N PRO A 59 0.22 18.09 -14.99
CA PRO A 59 0.43 19.47 -14.57
C PRO A 59 -0.37 20.53 -15.32
N ASP A 60 -0.65 20.29 -16.58
CA ASP A 60 -1.39 21.13 -17.52
C ASP A 60 -2.90 20.81 -17.61
N GLN A 61 -3.37 19.82 -16.83
CA GLN A 61 -4.77 19.42 -16.79
C GLN A 61 -5.51 20.04 -15.60
N ASP A 62 -6.80 20.33 -15.80
CA ASP A 62 -7.71 20.69 -14.72
C ASP A 62 -7.93 19.48 -13.79
N PRO A 63 -7.63 19.60 -12.48
CA PRO A 63 -7.89 18.54 -11.51
C PRO A 63 -9.31 17.96 -11.59
N LYS A 64 -10.34 18.77 -11.88
CA LYS A 64 -11.74 18.31 -11.95
C LYS A 64 -11.98 17.26 -13.03
N THR A 65 -11.18 17.29 -14.10
CA THR A 65 -11.25 16.32 -15.20
C THR A 65 -10.50 15.02 -14.90
N GLY A 66 -9.69 15.01 -13.83
CA GLY A 66 -8.93 13.85 -13.40
C GLY A 66 -9.81 12.78 -12.76
N GLU A 67 -9.31 11.55 -12.75
CA GLU A 67 -9.93 10.44 -12.05
C GLU A 67 -9.93 10.70 -10.53
N THR A 68 -11.01 10.30 -9.84
CA THR A 68 -11.08 10.42 -8.38
C THR A 68 -10.25 9.31 -7.73
N VAL A 69 -9.46 9.66 -6.71
CA VAL A 69 -8.73 8.67 -5.91
C VAL A 69 -9.70 7.95 -4.98
N THR A 70 -10.18 6.79 -5.39
CA THR A 70 -11.04 5.91 -4.58
C THR A 70 -10.24 4.75 -4.03
N ASP A 71 -9.86 3.82 -4.88
CA ASP A 71 -9.42 2.48 -4.50
C ASP A 71 -7.94 2.50 -4.08
N ILE A 72 -7.58 1.64 -3.13
CA ILE A 72 -6.17 1.40 -2.80
C ILE A 72 -5.62 0.41 -3.83
N ASN A 73 -4.78 0.90 -4.75
CA ASN A 73 -4.09 0.03 -5.71
C ASN A 73 -3.25 -1.06 -5.02
N ILE A 74 -3.14 -2.21 -5.69
CA ILE A 74 -2.27 -3.30 -5.25
C ILE A 74 -0.84 -2.82 -4.99
N LYS A 75 -0.31 -3.16 -3.82
CA LYS A 75 1.04 -2.79 -3.40
C LYS A 75 1.61 -3.78 -2.41
N SER A 76 2.87 -4.15 -2.60
CA SER A 76 3.73 -4.77 -1.60
C SER A 76 4.86 -3.83 -1.22
N ILE A 77 5.19 -3.78 0.07
CA ILE A 77 6.34 -3.07 0.62
C ILE A 77 7.18 -3.98 1.50
N ILE A 78 8.49 -3.75 1.48
CA ILE A 78 9.43 -4.36 2.41
C ILE A 78 9.45 -3.51 3.69
N THR A 79 9.21 -4.14 4.84
CA THR A 79 9.29 -3.48 6.15
C THR A 79 10.61 -3.76 6.84
N GLN A 80 11.25 -4.89 6.54
CA GLN A 80 12.60 -5.23 6.98
C GLN A 80 13.32 -6.02 5.87
N PRO A 81 14.60 -5.76 5.61
CA PRO A 81 15.48 -4.77 6.26
C PRO A 81 15.15 -3.31 5.90
N GLU A 82 15.69 -2.36 6.66
CA GLU A 82 15.64 -0.94 6.31
C GLU A 82 16.66 -0.61 5.20
N PRO A 83 16.40 0.41 4.36
CA PRO A 83 17.35 0.85 3.33
C PRO A 83 18.74 1.15 3.89
N GLU A 84 19.77 0.78 3.11
CA GLU A 84 21.19 0.99 3.40
C GLU A 84 21.70 0.29 4.67
N THR A 85 20.95 -0.68 5.19
CA THR A 85 21.39 -1.50 6.32
C THR A 85 22.50 -2.47 5.88
N ALA A 86 23.53 -2.60 6.72
CA ALA A 86 24.53 -3.66 6.60
C ALA A 86 24.05 -4.93 7.32
N LEU A 87 24.05 -6.05 6.61
CA LEU A 87 23.57 -7.34 7.08
C LEU A 87 24.70 -8.37 6.98
N PRO A 88 24.79 -9.32 7.93
CA PRO A 88 25.75 -10.41 7.81
C PRO A 88 25.35 -11.35 6.67
N ALA A 89 26.35 -11.97 6.02
CA ALA A 89 26.11 -13.16 5.22
C ALA A 89 25.45 -14.28 6.04
N GLY A 90 24.67 -15.13 5.37
CA GLY A 90 23.92 -16.25 5.92
C GLY A 90 22.43 -16.15 5.58
N ASN A 91 21.59 -16.42 6.58
CA ASN A 91 20.13 -16.33 6.45
C ASN A 91 19.67 -14.93 6.80
N VAL A 92 19.24 -14.17 5.79
CA VAL A 92 18.61 -12.86 5.96
C VAL A 92 17.10 -13.03 5.84
N THR A 93 16.35 -12.66 6.87
CA THR A 93 14.88 -12.65 6.80
C THR A 93 14.40 -11.30 6.27
N ILE A 94 13.65 -11.34 5.18
CA ILE A 94 12.99 -10.18 4.57
C ILE A 94 11.51 -10.26 4.95
N LEU A 95 10.99 -9.20 5.54
CA LEU A 95 9.59 -9.08 5.96
C LEU A 95 8.91 -7.96 5.19
N GLY A 96 7.61 -8.11 5.00
CA GLY A 96 6.82 -7.05 4.41
C GLY A 96 5.32 -7.22 4.60
N ALA A 97 4.60 -6.30 3.97
CA ALA A 97 3.15 -6.25 3.95
C ALA A 97 2.68 -5.98 2.52
N ALA A 98 1.53 -6.57 2.16
CA ALA A 98 0.87 -6.33 0.88
C ALA A 98 -0.62 -6.05 1.08
N TYR A 99 -1.23 -5.29 0.18
CA TYR A 99 -2.65 -4.92 0.22
C TYR A 99 -3.15 -4.54 -1.19
N ALA A 100 -4.45 -4.74 -1.47
CA ALA A 100 -5.05 -4.54 -2.79
C ALA A 100 -6.50 -4.02 -2.73
N GLY A 101 -6.76 -3.05 -1.85
CA GLY A 101 -8.08 -2.43 -1.76
C GLY A 101 -9.16 -3.43 -1.37
N GLU A 102 -10.13 -3.68 -2.26
CA GLU A 102 -11.20 -4.65 -2.06
C GLU A 102 -10.81 -6.09 -2.47
N ALA A 103 -9.70 -6.28 -3.17
CA ALA A 103 -9.19 -7.59 -3.56
C ALA A 103 -8.27 -8.19 -2.47
N ASP A 104 -8.18 -9.52 -2.47
CA ASP A 104 -7.27 -10.26 -1.59
C ASP A 104 -5.88 -10.40 -2.24
N ILE A 105 -4.84 -10.50 -1.41
CA ILE A 105 -3.48 -10.76 -1.91
C ILE A 105 -3.30 -12.27 -2.12
N GLU A 106 -3.20 -12.67 -3.37
CA GLU A 106 -3.02 -14.07 -3.78
C GLU A 106 -1.56 -14.51 -3.64
N LYS A 107 -0.61 -13.64 -4.01
CA LYS A 107 0.83 -13.96 -4.00
C LYS A 107 1.70 -12.73 -3.78
N VAL A 108 2.81 -12.90 -3.07
CA VAL A 108 3.93 -11.95 -3.06
C VAL A 108 5.20 -12.65 -3.54
N GLU A 109 5.92 -11.98 -4.43
CA GLU A 109 7.21 -12.42 -4.95
C GLU A 109 8.30 -11.44 -4.50
N VAL A 110 9.48 -11.95 -4.16
CA VAL A 110 10.66 -11.19 -3.75
C VAL A 110 11.79 -11.45 -4.73
N SER A 111 12.45 -10.38 -5.15
CA SER A 111 13.67 -10.40 -5.94
C SER A 111 14.81 -9.87 -5.08
N THR A 112 15.97 -10.53 -5.11
CA THR A 112 17.19 -10.07 -4.43
C THR A 112 18.30 -9.64 -5.39
N ASP A 113 18.01 -9.61 -6.69
CA ASP A 113 18.94 -9.29 -7.78
C ASP A 113 18.44 -8.12 -8.65
N GLY A 114 17.65 -7.20 -8.08
CA GLY A 114 17.16 -6.03 -8.81
C GLY A 114 16.06 -6.31 -9.83
N GLY A 115 15.45 -7.49 -9.82
CA GLY A 115 14.25 -7.84 -10.58
C GLY A 115 14.48 -8.86 -11.68
N GLU A 116 15.69 -9.42 -11.77
CA GLU A 116 16.06 -10.44 -12.75
C GLU A 116 15.40 -11.78 -12.44
N SER A 117 15.35 -12.17 -11.16
CA SER A 117 14.67 -13.39 -10.70
C SER A 117 13.76 -13.15 -9.50
N TRP A 118 12.73 -13.98 -9.36
CA TRP A 118 11.66 -13.79 -8.38
C TRP A 118 11.36 -15.11 -7.66
N GLN A 119 11.25 -15.04 -6.33
CA GLN A 119 10.90 -16.16 -5.47
C GLN A 119 9.64 -15.86 -4.67
N THR A 120 8.79 -16.86 -4.46
CA THR A 120 7.53 -16.66 -3.74
C THR A 120 7.80 -16.52 -2.23
N ALA A 121 7.27 -15.46 -1.63
CA ALA A 121 7.28 -15.27 -0.18
C ALA A 121 6.19 -16.12 0.50
N THR A 122 6.39 -16.42 1.77
CA THR A 122 5.41 -17.14 2.59
C THR A 122 4.58 -16.13 3.38
N PHE A 123 3.25 -16.25 3.34
CA PHE A 123 2.41 -15.42 4.20
C PHE A 123 2.50 -15.82 5.67
N ILE A 124 2.41 -14.83 6.55
CA ILE A 124 2.47 -15.01 8.00
C ILE A 124 1.33 -14.27 8.70
N GLY A 125 0.98 -14.73 9.90
CA GLY A 125 -0.10 -14.13 10.69
C GLY A 125 -1.50 -14.36 10.11
N PRO A 126 -2.53 -13.71 10.69
CA PRO A 126 -3.92 -13.91 10.32
C PRO A 126 -4.22 -13.37 8.91
N HIS A 127 -5.21 -13.98 8.27
CA HIS A 127 -5.76 -13.51 6.99
C HIS A 127 -7.14 -12.94 7.27
N GLU A 128 -7.25 -11.61 7.23
CA GLU A 128 -8.49 -10.90 7.50
C GLU A 128 -8.83 -10.00 6.29
N PRO A 129 -10.08 -9.99 5.83
CA PRO A 129 -10.50 -9.11 4.73
C PRO A 129 -10.17 -7.64 5.01
N TYR A 130 -9.72 -6.92 3.99
CA TYR A 130 -9.30 -5.51 4.04
C TYR A 130 -8.08 -5.21 4.95
N ALA A 131 -7.53 -6.20 5.64
CA ALA A 131 -6.26 -6.07 6.32
C ALA A 131 -5.11 -6.32 5.35
N TRP A 132 -3.97 -5.67 5.59
CA TRP A 132 -2.71 -6.05 4.96
C TRP A 132 -2.38 -7.54 5.19
N ARG A 133 -1.85 -8.19 4.15
CA ARG A 133 -1.27 -9.52 4.24
C ARG A 133 0.22 -9.43 4.51
N HIS A 134 0.64 -9.86 5.70
CA HIS A 134 2.06 -9.94 6.04
C HIS A 134 2.72 -11.14 5.36
N TRP A 135 3.98 -10.97 4.98
CA TRP A 135 4.76 -12.00 4.32
C TRP A 135 6.21 -11.99 4.80
N GLN A 136 6.87 -13.14 4.64
CA GLN A 136 8.30 -13.32 4.89
C GLN A 136 8.97 -14.06 3.73
N TYR A 137 10.25 -13.77 3.51
CA TYR A 137 11.13 -14.54 2.64
C TYR A 137 12.50 -14.68 3.31
N VAL A 138 13.00 -15.91 3.44
CA VAL A 138 14.32 -16.18 4.02
C VAL A 138 15.31 -16.31 2.88
N TRP A 139 16.17 -15.30 2.74
CA TRP A 139 17.19 -15.23 1.71
C TRP A 139 18.50 -15.81 2.22
N GLN A 140 19.00 -16.84 1.53
CA GLN A 140 20.33 -17.38 1.75
C GLN A 140 21.34 -16.63 0.90
N ILE A 141 22.28 -15.94 1.54
CA ILE A 141 23.31 -15.15 0.85
C ILE A 141 24.67 -15.31 1.49
N ASP A 142 25.66 -15.77 0.73
CA ASP A 142 27.03 -16.00 1.17
C ASP A 142 28.04 -15.01 0.58
N ARG A 143 27.61 -14.26 -0.45
CA ARG A 143 28.44 -13.33 -1.19
C ARG A 143 28.28 -11.91 -0.63
N PRO A 144 29.38 -11.28 -0.17
CA PRO A 144 29.37 -9.87 0.17
C PRO A 144 29.08 -9.00 -1.04
N GLY A 145 28.44 -7.86 -0.81
CA GLY A 145 28.15 -6.89 -1.88
C GLY A 145 26.90 -6.06 -1.63
N SER A 146 26.62 -5.21 -2.61
CA SER A 146 25.43 -4.36 -2.62
C SER A 146 24.30 -5.05 -3.36
N TYR A 147 23.13 -5.15 -2.73
CA TYR A 147 21.97 -5.83 -3.32
C TYR A 147 20.74 -4.94 -3.31
N ARG A 148 19.93 -5.04 -4.36
CA ARG A 148 18.64 -4.37 -4.50
C ARG A 148 17.52 -5.40 -4.34
N ILE A 149 16.80 -5.32 -3.24
CA ILE A 149 15.68 -6.17 -2.90
C ILE A 149 14.39 -5.50 -3.36
N LEU A 150 13.55 -6.24 -4.08
CA LEU A 150 12.25 -5.80 -4.55
C LEU A 150 11.17 -6.76 -4.06
N SER A 151 9.94 -6.25 -3.87
CA SER A 151 8.77 -7.08 -3.61
C SER A 151 7.64 -6.71 -4.56
N ARG A 152 6.88 -7.70 -5.05
CA ARG A 152 5.78 -7.52 -5.99
C ARG A 152 4.59 -8.39 -5.58
N ALA A 153 3.42 -7.78 -5.44
CA ALA A 153 2.18 -8.50 -5.18
C ALA A 153 1.40 -8.87 -6.47
N THR A 154 0.58 -9.92 -6.37
CA THR A 154 -0.50 -10.26 -7.31
C THR A 154 -1.76 -10.52 -6.49
N ASP A 155 -2.89 -9.94 -6.89
CA ASP A 155 -4.16 -10.09 -6.17
C ASP A 155 -5.04 -11.23 -6.73
N SER A 156 -6.18 -11.45 -6.09
CA SER A 156 -7.16 -12.47 -6.44
C SER A 156 -7.84 -12.27 -7.80
N SER A 157 -7.74 -11.07 -8.39
CA SER A 157 -8.21 -10.80 -9.76
C SER A 157 -7.16 -11.10 -10.83
N GLY A 158 -5.92 -11.37 -10.41
CA GLY A 158 -4.76 -11.54 -11.28
C GLY A 158 -4.05 -10.23 -11.62
N GLU A 159 -4.46 -9.10 -11.03
CA GLU A 159 -3.74 -7.84 -11.18
C GLU A 159 -2.38 -7.97 -10.48
N LYS A 160 -1.33 -7.50 -11.16
CA LYS A 160 0.04 -7.53 -10.67
C LYS A 160 0.54 -6.12 -10.49
N GLN A 161 1.17 -5.88 -9.35
CA GLN A 161 1.80 -4.59 -9.04
C GLN A 161 2.78 -4.18 -10.15
N PRO A 162 2.68 -2.95 -10.68
CA PRO A 162 3.47 -2.51 -11.83
C PRO A 162 4.93 -2.31 -11.43
N MET A 163 5.86 -2.49 -12.37
CA MET A 163 7.28 -2.26 -12.08
C MET A 163 7.60 -0.80 -11.75
N GLN A 164 6.86 0.14 -12.36
CA GLN A 164 6.96 1.58 -12.10
C GLN A 164 5.57 2.14 -11.87
N ALA A 165 5.44 3.11 -10.97
CA ALA A 165 4.18 3.78 -10.73
C ALA A 165 3.83 4.71 -11.89
N SER A 166 2.53 4.88 -12.17
CA SER A 166 2.07 5.93 -13.06
C SER A 166 2.27 7.30 -12.40
N TRP A 167 3.11 8.13 -13.01
CA TRP A 167 3.38 9.47 -12.48
C TRP A 167 2.16 10.38 -12.66
N ASN A 168 1.87 11.17 -11.62
CA ASN A 168 0.86 12.22 -11.63
C ASN A 168 1.31 13.37 -10.72
N LYS A 169 0.74 14.57 -10.95
CA LYS A 169 1.19 15.81 -10.30
C LYS A 169 1.22 15.76 -8.77
N LEU A 170 0.30 15.01 -8.16
CA LEU A 170 0.15 14.94 -6.71
C LEU A 170 0.73 13.66 -6.09
N GLY A 171 1.32 12.78 -6.91
CA GLY A 171 1.98 11.55 -6.47
C GLY A 171 1.03 10.50 -5.87
N TYR A 172 -0.26 10.55 -6.21
CA TYR A 172 -1.24 9.57 -5.73
C TYR A 172 -1.01 8.19 -6.35
N ASN A 173 -1.48 7.15 -5.65
CA ASN A 173 -1.42 5.76 -6.09
C ASN A 173 0.00 5.28 -6.46
N ASN A 174 1.02 5.77 -5.75
CA ASN A 174 2.38 5.31 -5.92
C ASN A 174 2.54 3.85 -5.44
N ASN A 175 2.41 2.91 -6.38
CA ASN A 175 2.50 1.47 -6.16
C ASN A 175 3.58 0.77 -7.00
N GLY A 176 4.55 1.49 -7.55
CA GLY A 176 5.60 0.89 -8.39
C GLY A 176 6.61 0.07 -7.60
N VAL A 177 6.98 -1.11 -8.10
CA VAL A 177 7.93 -2.03 -7.44
C VAL A 177 9.31 -1.39 -7.27
N LEU A 178 9.80 -0.67 -8.27
CA LEU A 178 11.15 -0.09 -8.26
C LEU A 178 11.28 1.04 -7.23
N GLU A 179 10.24 1.86 -7.11
CA GLU A 179 10.14 3.00 -6.19
C GLU A 179 10.14 2.55 -4.71
N HIS A 180 9.62 1.36 -4.42
CA HIS A 180 9.54 0.79 -3.05
C HIS A 180 10.59 -0.28 -2.76
N GLY A 181 11.54 -0.52 -3.67
CA GLY A 181 12.63 -1.45 -3.40
C GLY A 181 13.54 -0.94 -2.26
N VAL A 182 14.31 -1.86 -1.68
CA VAL A 182 15.27 -1.60 -0.60
C VAL A 182 16.67 -2.02 -1.05
N SER A 183 17.67 -1.17 -0.82
CA SER A 183 19.08 -1.51 -1.07
C SER A 183 19.74 -1.88 0.25
N VAL A 184 20.60 -2.90 0.26
CA VAL A 184 21.33 -3.36 1.44
C VAL A 184 22.77 -3.71 1.11
N GLN A 185 23.64 -3.72 2.12
CA GLN A 185 25.00 -4.22 2.02
C GLN A 185 25.11 -5.56 2.76
N ILE A 186 25.66 -6.57 2.11
CA ILE A 186 26.03 -7.84 2.74
C ILE A 186 27.53 -7.81 3.05
N GLY A 187 27.86 -8.03 4.33
CA GLY A 187 29.24 -8.11 4.84
C GLY A 187 29.84 -9.49 4.79
#